data_AF-A0A068FW58-F1
#
_entry.id   AF-A0A068FW58-F1
#
_cell.length_a   1.000
_cell.length_b   1.000
_cell.length_c   1.000
_cell.angle_alpha   90.00
_cell.angle_beta   90.00
_cell.angle_gamma   90.00
#
_symmetry.space_group_name_H-M   'P 1'
#
loop_
_entity.id
_entity.type
_entity.pdbx_description
1 polymer ?
#
loop_
_entity_poly.entity_id
_entity_poly.type
_entity_poly.pdbx_seq_one_letter_code
_entity_poly.pdbx_strand_id
1 'polypeptide(L)'
;MAMDEDTPISREDQKKAAQSARDQLGQAALFYHEYPRPGKLQISATKPLGNQRDLALAYSPGVAAPCLEIEKDPLNAAKYTARANLVGVISNGTAVLGLGAIGALASKPVMEGKAVLFKKFAGIDVFDIEVEERDPQKFIEVVAALEPTFGGINLEDIKAPECFFIEEALKARMDIPVFHDDQHGTAIIVSAAVRNALELSGKDIRTVKLVTAGAGAAALACLGLLEQAGLPRGNIWITDLEGCVYEGRKELMDPYKDRYAQATDLRSLHEVIDGADIFLGLSAGGVLKPEMLARMAPNPLIMALANPNPEIDPDEARAVRPDAIICTGRSDYPNQVNNVLCFPYIFRGALDVGARTINIEMKLAAVEAIAALAREEPSEVAARAYSGQSSTFGPDFLIPSPFDNRLILRIAPAVARAAIESGVANHPIEDFDAYLDRLNRFVFRSGLIMKPVIAQAKADPKRIIYAEGEDERALRAAQVALEDKIAVPILIGRPQVLQARAERFGLKLVPGKD
;
A
#
# COMPACT_ATOMS: atom_id res chain seq x y z
N MET A 1 -47.32 11.95 28.87
CA MET A 1 -46.23 10.97 29.07
C MET A 1 -45.28 11.16 27.91
N ALA A 2 -44.29 12.03 28.08
CA ALA A 2 -43.23 12.21 27.10
C ALA A 2 -42.21 11.07 27.29
N MET A 3 -41.85 10.38 26.21
CA MET A 3 -40.75 9.42 26.24
C MET A 3 -39.45 10.22 26.15
N ASP A 4 -38.59 10.09 27.16
CA ASP A 4 -37.20 10.53 27.12
C ASP A 4 -36.45 9.67 26.11
N GLU A 5 -35.96 10.28 25.03
CA GLU A 5 -35.24 9.62 23.93
C GLU A 5 -33.71 9.71 24.05
N ASP A 6 -33.16 10.08 25.22
CA ASP A 6 -31.72 10.34 25.38
C ASP A 6 -31.10 9.55 26.55
N THR A 7 -31.30 8.23 26.56
CA THR A 7 -30.54 7.35 27.47
C THR A 7 -29.24 6.92 26.79
N PRO A 8 -28.05 7.34 27.26
CA PRO A 8 -26.80 6.95 26.63
C PRO A 8 -26.63 5.43 26.69
N ILE A 9 -26.40 4.82 25.51
CA ILE A 9 -26.14 3.38 25.37
C ILE A 9 -25.02 2.99 26.34
N SER A 10 -25.25 2.00 27.18
CA SER A 10 -24.26 1.59 28.17
C SER A 10 -22.98 1.09 27.49
N ARG A 11 -21.81 1.29 28.11
CA ARG A 11 -20.53 0.74 27.60
C ARG A 11 -20.58 -0.78 27.39
N GLU A 12 -21.46 -1.47 28.10
CA GLU A 12 -21.66 -2.91 27.99
C GLU A 12 -22.44 -3.28 26.72
N ASP A 13 -23.44 -2.48 26.36
CA ASP A 13 -24.21 -2.64 25.11
C ASP A 13 -23.38 -2.26 23.88
N GLN A 14 -22.53 -1.23 23.98
CA GLN A 14 -21.56 -0.89 22.93
C GLN A 14 -20.55 -2.04 22.68
N LYS A 15 -20.05 -2.68 23.75
CA LYS A 15 -19.17 -3.86 23.62
C LYS A 15 -19.87 -5.05 22.99
N LYS A 16 -21.13 -5.33 23.36
CA LYS A 16 -21.94 -6.39 22.75
C LYS A 16 -22.21 -6.13 21.27
N ALA A 17 -22.53 -4.89 20.90
CA ALA A 17 -22.74 -4.50 19.50
C ALA A 17 -21.45 -4.66 18.67
N ALA A 18 -20.29 -4.21 19.20
CA ALA A 18 -19.00 -4.38 18.54
C ALA A 18 -18.61 -5.85 18.38
N GLN A 19 -18.86 -6.69 19.39
CA GLN A 19 -18.62 -8.13 19.30
C GLN A 19 -19.53 -8.78 18.25
N SER A 20 -20.83 -8.44 18.23
CA SER A 20 -21.77 -8.96 17.23
C SER A 20 -21.39 -8.56 15.80
N ALA A 21 -20.97 -7.32 15.58
CA ALA A 21 -20.48 -6.86 14.29
C ALA A 21 -19.20 -7.60 13.86
N ARG A 22 -18.28 -7.86 14.80
CA ARG A 22 -17.07 -8.66 14.56
C ARG A 22 -17.40 -10.11 14.20
N ASP A 23 -18.37 -10.71 14.87
CA ASP A 23 -18.81 -12.08 14.59
C ASP A 23 -19.47 -12.18 13.22
N GLN A 24 -20.27 -11.18 12.82
CA GLN A 24 -20.87 -11.09 11.49
C GLN A 24 -19.80 -10.92 10.39
N LEU A 25 -18.80 -10.05 10.60
CA LEU A 25 -17.68 -9.89 9.68
C LEU A 25 -16.87 -11.19 9.55
N GLY A 26 -16.65 -11.89 10.67
CA GLY A 26 -15.99 -13.20 10.68
C GLY A 26 -16.73 -14.23 9.85
N GLN A 27 -18.06 -14.34 10.01
CA GLN A 27 -18.89 -15.24 9.21
C GLN A 27 -18.88 -14.86 7.71
N ALA A 28 -18.98 -13.57 7.40
CA ALA A 28 -18.90 -13.09 6.02
C ALA A 28 -17.52 -13.38 5.39
N ALA A 29 -16.44 -13.23 6.14
CA ALA A 29 -15.09 -13.55 5.68
C ALA A 29 -14.92 -15.06 5.42
N LEU A 30 -15.43 -15.93 6.29
CA LEU A 30 -15.42 -17.38 6.07
C LEU A 30 -16.22 -17.76 4.81
N PHE A 31 -17.43 -17.23 4.68
CA PHE A 31 -18.27 -17.44 3.50
C PHE A 31 -17.59 -16.99 2.21
N TYR A 32 -16.93 -15.82 2.23
CA TYR A 32 -16.16 -15.30 1.09
C TYR A 32 -15.02 -16.23 0.66
N HIS A 33 -14.39 -16.97 1.58
CA HIS A 33 -13.32 -17.92 1.26
C HIS A 33 -13.83 -19.30 0.83
N GLU A 34 -15.08 -19.64 1.13
CA GLU A 34 -15.68 -20.95 0.84
C GLU A 34 -16.49 -20.95 -0.46
N TYR A 35 -17.26 -19.89 -0.73
CA TYR A 35 -18.27 -19.85 -1.78
C TYR A 35 -17.92 -18.87 -2.92
N PRO A 36 -18.22 -19.21 -4.19
CA PRO A 36 -18.79 -20.46 -4.70
C PRO A 36 -17.80 -21.61 -4.82
N ARG A 37 -16.51 -21.33 -4.65
CA ARG A 37 -15.43 -22.31 -4.63
C ARG A 37 -14.39 -21.89 -3.59
N PRO A 38 -13.78 -22.83 -2.86
CA PRO A 38 -12.76 -22.50 -1.88
C PRO A 38 -11.55 -21.78 -2.48
N GLY A 39 -11.00 -20.85 -1.72
CA GLY A 39 -9.80 -20.08 -2.08
C GLY A 39 -10.10 -18.86 -2.94
N LYS A 40 -9.07 -18.04 -3.18
CA LYS A 40 -9.22 -16.73 -3.84
C LYS A 40 -8.60 -16.64 -5.23
N LEU A 41 -7.93 -17.71 -5.67
CA LEU A 41 -7.16 -17.74 -6.91
C LEU A 41 -7.46 -19.00 -7.72
N GLN A 42 -7.25 -18.87 -9.03
CA GLN A 42 -7.22 -19.99 -9.96
C GLN A 42 -6.20 -19.71 -11.05
N ILE A 43 -5.63 -20.77 -11.62
CA ILE A 43 -4.76 -20.67 -12.79
C ILE A 43 -5.64 -20.63 -14.05
N SER A 44 -5.32 -19.73 -14.98
CA SER A 44 -6.00 -19.64 -16.27
C SER A 44 -4.98 -19.58 -17.40
N ALA A 45 -5.20 -20.38 -18.45
CA ALA A 45 -4.34 -20.36 -19.63
C ALA A 45 -4.55 -19.07 -20.43
N THR A 46 -3.45 -18.44 -20.86
CA THR A 46 -3.49 -17.19 -21.65
C THR A 46 -3.52 -17.42 -23.16
N LYS A 47 -3.17 -18.63 -23.61
CA LYS A 47 -3.17 -19.03 -25.02
C LYS A 47 -4.34 -19.98 -25.28
N PRO A 48 -4.99 -19.91 -26.47
CA PRO A 48 -6.04 -20.84 -26.82
C PRO A 48 -5.51 -22.28 -26.91
N LEU A 49 -6.36 -23.25 -26.58
CA LEU A 49 -6.08 -24.68 -26.71
C LEU A 49 -7.33 -25.38 -27.25
N GLY A 50 -7.71 -25.06 -28.50
CA GLY A 50 -8.96 -25.53 -29.10
C GLY A 50 -8.79 -26.59 -30.18
N ASN A 51 -7.57 -26.80 -30.69
CA ASN A 51 -7.32 -27.69 -31.83
C ASN A 51 -5.91 -28.33 -31.79
N GLN A 52 -5.63 -29.24 -32.74
CA GLN A 52 -4.37 -29.97 -32.82
C GLN A 52 -3.14 -29.07 -33.00
N ARG A 53 -3.28 -27.97 -33.76
CA ARG A 53 -2.20 -27.00 -33.96
C ARG A 53 -1.87 -26.29 -32.66
N ASP A 54 -2.88 -25.87 -31.90
CA ASP A 54 -2.68 -25.23 -30.60
C ASP A 54 -1.98 -26.19 -29.63
N LEU A 55 -2.38 -27.46 -29.59
CA LEU A 55 -1.75 -28.49 -28.77
C LEU A 55 -0.28 -28.71 -29.14
N ALA A 56 0.02 -28.79 -30.45
CA ALA A 56 1.38 -28.97 -30.95
C ALA A 56 2.30 -27.76 -30.66
N LEU A 57 1.74 -26.56 -30.49
CA LEU A 57 2.48 -25.35 -30.10
C LEU A 57 2.63 -25.21 -28.59
N ALA A 58 1.57 -25.49 -27.83
CA ALA A 58 1.56 -25.38 -26.37
C ALA A 58 2.38 -26.48 -25.69
N TYR A 59 2.51 -27.64 -26.34
CA TYR A 59 3.24 -28.80 -25.82
C TYR A 59 4.09 -29.44 -26.91
N SER A 60 4.28 -30.75 -26.86
CA SER A 60 5.10 -31.47 -27.84
C SER A 60 4.47 -31.48 -29.23
N PRO A 61 5.26 -31.28 -30.30
CA PRO A 61 6.72 -31.06 -30.28
C PRO A 61 7.15 -29.57 -30.16
N GLY A 62 6.24 -28.61 -30.31
CA GLY A 62 6.56 -27.18 -30.46
C GLY A 62 7.21 -26.54 -29.23
N VAL A 63 6.88 -26.98 -28.02
CA VAL A 63 7.47 -26.48 -26.76
C VAL A 63 8.98 -26.66 -26.68
N ALA A 64 9.57 -27.57 -27.47
CA ALA A 64 11.02 -27.76 -27.52
C ALA A 64 11.76 -26.50 -28.03
N ALA A 65 11.15 -25.72 -28.93
CA ALA A 65 11.77 -24.52 -29.49
C ALA A 65 12.10 -23.46 -28.41
N PRO A 66 11.15 -22.98 -27.59
CA PRO A 66 11.48 -22.04 -26.51
C PRO A 66 12.43 -22.65 -25.45
N CYS A 67 12.38 -23.96 -25.17
CA CYS A 67 13.33 -24.60 -24.28
C CYS A 67 14.78 -24.48 -24.78
N LEU A 68 15.03 -24.78 -26.06
CA LEU A 68 16.37 -24.67 -26.66
C LEU A 68 16.84 -23.22 -26.75
N GLU A 69 15.94 -22.26 -26.94
CA GLU A 69 16.30 -20.83 -26.93
C GLU A 69 16.67 -20.31 -25.53
N ILE A 70 16.06 -20.85 -24.48
CA ILE A 70 16.41 -20.55 -23.08
C ILE A 70 17.71 -21.24 -22.68
N GLU A 71 17.94 -22.47 -23.16
CA GLU A 71 19.23 -23.18 -22.95
C GLU A 71 20.40 -22.38 -23.54
N LYS A 72 20.23 -21.80 -24.73
CA LYS A 72 21.25 -20.95 -25.37
C LYS A 72 21.47 -19.62 -24.65
N ASP A 73 20.39 -18.98 -24.21
CA ASP A 73 20.42 -17.70 -23.49
C ASP A 73 19.33 -17.68 -22.42
N PRO A 74 19.71 -17.85 -21.13
CA PRO A 74 18.76 -17.87 -20.02
C PRO A 74 17.87 -16.62 -19.90
N LEU A 75 18.31 -15.46 -20.41
CA LEU A 75 17.49 -14.23 -20.39
C LEU A 75 16.24 -14.35 -21.26
N ASN A 76 16.22 -15.26 -22.24
CA ASN A 76 15.03 -15.53 -23.05
C ASN A 76 13.88 -16.13 -22.24
N ALA A 77 14.11 -16.59 -21.01
CA ALA A 77 13.03 -17.03 -20.12
C ALA A 77 12.01 -15.90 -19.88
N ALA A 78 12.46 -14.63 -19.86
CA ALA A 78 11.58 -13.46 -19.75
C ALA A 78 10.66 -13.27 -20.97
N LYS A 79 11.07 -13.75 -22.15
CA LYS A 79 10.31 -13.62 -23.40
C LYS A 79 9.33 -14.77 -23.61
N TYR A 80 9.75 -15.99 -23.29
CA TYR A 80 9.02 -17.20 -23.66
C TYR A 80 8.24 -17.85 -22.51
N THR A 81 8.34 -17.33 -21.30
CA THR A 81 7.64 -17.86 -20.13
C THR A 81 6.93 -16.76 -19.34
N ALA A 82 6.14 -17.14 -18.34
CA ALA A 82 5.51 -16.19 -17.42
C ALA A 82 6.50 -15.60 -16.40
N ARG A 83 7.75 -16.09 -16.32
CA ARG A 83 8.73 -15.74 -15.28
C ARG A 83 8.86 -14.23 -15.04
N ALA A 84 8.96 -13.43 -16.09
CA ALA A 84 9.14 -11.97 -15.98
C ALA A 84 7.95 -11.23 -15.34
N ASN A 85 6.78 -11.85 -15.22
CA ASN A 85 5.59 -11.29 -14.57
C ASN A 85 5.14 -12.08 -13.33
N LEU A 86 5.88 -13.11 -12.93
CA LEU A 86 5.50 -14.04 -11.88
C LEU A 86 6.30 -13.77 -10.60
N VAL A 87 5.59 -13.50 -9.50
CA VAL A 87 6.17 -13.31 -8.17
C VAL A 87 5.84 -14.49 -7.26
N GLY A 88 6.81 -14.93 -6.47
CA GLY A 88 6.58 -15.90 -5.40
C GLY A 88 6.27 -15.15 -4.10
N VAL A 89 5.06 -15.28 -3.56
CA VAL A 89 4.75 -14.81 -2.20
C VAL A 89 5.04 -15.96 -1.25
N ILE A 90 6.08 -15.82 -0.43
CA ILE A 90 6.62 -16.92 0.36
C ILE A 90 6.56 -16.60 1.85
N SER A 91 5.99 -17.51 2.62
CA SER A 91 5.92 -17.44 4.08
C SER A 91 6.15 -18.80 4.74
N ASN A 92 6.61 -18.81 5.99
CA ASN A 92 6.55 -19.97 6.87
C ASN A 92 5.50 -19.83 8.00
N GLY A 93 4.68 -18.78 7.95
CA GLY A 93 3.58 -18.54 8.88
C GLY A 93 4.03 -18.32 10.33
N THR A 94 5.22 -17.75 10.54
CA THR A 94 5.78 -17.52 11.89
C THR A 94 5.39 -16.17 12.50
N ALA A 95 4.87 -15.23 11.70
CA ALA A 95 4.40 -13.93 12.16
C ALA A 95 3.18 -13.45 11.37
N VAL A 96 2.13 -14.27 11.29
CA VAL A 96 0.95 -13.96 10.47
C VAL A 96 0.11 -12.87 11.11
N LEU A 97 0.11 -11.67 10.53
CA LEU A 97 -0.64 -10.52 11.03
C LEU A 97 -0.42 -10.30 12.56
N GLY A 98 -1.49 -10.06 13.32
CA GLY A 98 -1.46 -10.04 14.79
C GLY A 98 -1.68 -11.41 15.44
N LEU A 99 -1.69 -12.51 14.67
CA LEU A 99 -1.96 -13.87 15.18
C LEU A 99 -0.68 -14.61 15.60
N GLY A 100 0.48 -14.14 15.13
CA GLY A 100 1.78 -14.73 15.45
C GLY A 100 2.04 -16.03 14.68
N ALA A 101 2.72 -16.97 15.34
CA ALA A 101 3.19 -18.21 14.71
C ALA A 101 2.09 -19.28 14.61
N ILE A 102 1.18 -19.11 13.64
CA ILE A 102 0.07 -20.06 13.39
C ILE A 102 0.42 -21.18 12.39
N GLY A 103 1.62 -21.15 11.80
CA GLY A 103 2.12 -22.17 10.90
C GLY A 103 1.83 -21.89 9.42
N ALA A 104 2.57 -22.56 8.53
CA ALA A 104 2.58 -22.23 7.11
C ALA A 104 1.19 -22.44 6.48
N LEU A 105 0.54 -23.59 6.75
CA LEU A 105 -0.79 -23.87 6.21
C LEU A 105 -1.86 -22.85 6.64
N ALA A 106 -1.84 -22.42 7.90
CA ALA A 106 -2.80 -21.45 8.41
C ALA A 106 -2.56 -20.03 7.86
N SER A 107 -1.35 -19.75 7.35
CA SER A 107 -1.02 -18.48 6.68
C SER A 107 -1.56 -18.40 5.25
N LYS A 108 -1.90 -19.53 4.63
CA LYS A 108 -2.31 -19.62 3.22
C LYS A 108 -3.38 -18.61 2.80
N PRO A 109 -4.47 -18.39 3.57
CA PRO A 109 -5.44 -17.37 3.21
C PRO A 109 -4.81 -15.97 3.10
N VAL A 110 -3.84 -15.60 3.96
CA VAL A 110 -3.18 -14.30 3.86
C VAL A 110 -2.36 -14.21 2.57
N MET A 111 -1.60 -15.25 2.24
CA MET A 111 -0.76 -15.31 1.04
C MET A 111 -1.58 -15.25 -0.26
N GLU A 112 -2.69 -16.01 -0.34
CA GLU A 112 -3.63 -15.89 -1.46
C GLU A 112 -4.20 -14.47 -1.57
N GLY A 113 -4.42 -13.80 -0.43
CA GLY A 113 -4.85 -12.41 -0.38
C GLY A 113 -3.84 -11.47 -1.05
N LYS A 114 -2.55 -11.61 -0.73
CA LYS A 114 -1.46 -10.82 -1.33
C LYS A 114 -1.41 -11.02 -2.85
N ALA A 115 -1.53 -12.26 -3.31
CA ALA A 115 -1.59 -12.58 -4.73
C ALA A 115 -2.76 -11.89 -5.46
N VAL A 116 -3.96 -11.87 -4.86
CA VAL A 116 -5.09 -11.11 -5.43
C VAL A 116 -4.77 -9.62 -5.56
N LEU A 117 -4.12 -9.03 -4.55
CA LEU A 117 -3.76 -7.61 -4.55
C LEU A 117 -2.71 -7.30 -5.63
N PHE A 118 -1.66 -8.11 -5.75
CA PHE A 118 -0.67 -8.02 -6.84
C PHE A 118 -1.34 -8.04 -8.21
N LYS A 119 -2.25 -9.01 -8.42
CA LYS A 119 -2.95 -9.16 -9.70
C LYS A 119 -3.87 -7.98 -9.99
N LYS A 120 -4.64 -7.55 -9.00
CA LYS A 120 -5.64 -6.48 -9.13
C LYS A 120 -4.99 -5.13 -9.39
N PHE A 121 -3.96 -4.76 -8.62
CA PHE A 121 -3.40 -3.42 -8.63
C PHE A 121 -2.23 -3.24 -9.61
N ALA A 122 -1.50 -4.31 -9.92
CA ALA A 122 -0.29 -4.24 -10.75
C ALA A 122 -0.27 -5.22 -11.92
N GLY A 123 -1.29 -6.07 -12.06
CA GLY A 123 -1.35 -7.08 -13.14
C GLY A 123 -0.29 -8.17 -13.02
N ILE A 124 0.33 -8.31 -11.84
CA ILE A 124 1.39 -9.29 -11.55
C ILE A 124 0.74 -10.64 -11.24
N ASP A 125 1.28 -11.70 -11.82
CA ASP A 125 0.89 -13.07 -11.51
C ASP A 125 1.65 -13.53 -10.27
N VAL A 126 1.01 -14.33 -9.43
CA VAL A 126 1.60 -14.77 -8.17
C VAL A 126 1.33 -16.25 -7.94
N PHE A 127 2.34 -16.95 -7.43
CA PHE A 127 2.13 -18.17 -6.66
C PHE A 127 2.46 -17.90 -5.20
N ASP A 128 1.49 -18.20 -4.34
CA ASP A 128 1.68 -18.33 -2.90
C ASP A 128 2.36 -19.67 -2.58
N ILE A 129 3.42 -19.61 -1.77
CA ILE A 129 4.21 -20.76 -1.35
C ILE A 129 4.38 -20.73 0.17
N GLU A 130 3.64 -21.60 0.84
CA GLU A 130 3.74 -21.84 2.28
C GLU A 130 4.81 -22.91 2.56
N VAL A 131 5.97 -22.50 3.06
CA VAL A 131 7.09 -23.39 3.38
C VAL A 131 7.02 -23.78 4.86
N GLU A 132 6.70 -25.04 5.16
CA GLU A 132 6.70 -25.58 6.53
C GLU A 132 8.14 -25.87 7.02
N GLU A 133 8.94 -24.81 7.17
CA GLU A 133 10.30 -24.87 7.71
C GLU A 133 10.57 -23.64 8.60
N ARG A 134 11.11 -23.90 9.79
CA ARG A 134 11.39 -22.89 10.82
C ARG A 134 12.86 -22.58 10.96
N ASP A 135 13.74 -23.48 10.49
CA ASP A 135 15.18 -23.23 10.41
C ASP A 135 15.45 -22.20 9.28
N PRO A 136 16.01 -21.02 9.61
CA PRO A 136 16.24 -19.98 8.62
C PRO A 136 17.14 -20.41 7.47
N GLN A 137 18.17 -21.22 7.73
CA GLN A 137 19.11 -21.65 6.71
C GLN A 137 18.43 -22.60 5.73
N LYS A 138 17.67 -23.58 6.23
CA LYS A 138 16.92 -24.49 5.36
C LYS A 138 15.82 -23.77 4.57
N PHE A 139 15.15 -22.79 5.19
CA PHE A 139 14.19 -21.95 4.49
C PHE A 139 14.86 -21.19 3.33
N ILE A 140 16.03 -20.58 3.56
CA ILE A 140 16.83 -19.92 2.51
C ILE A 140 17.15 -20.90 1.38
N GLU A 141 17.58 -22.13 1.67
CA GLU A 141 17.87 -23.13 0.64
C GLU A 141 16.65 -23.45 -0.23
N VAL A 142 15.48 -23.64 0.39
CA VAL A 142 14.23 -23.91 -0.31
C VAL A 142 13.87 -22.74 -1.24
N VAL A 143 13.92 -21.51 -0.73
CA VAL A 143 13.54 -20.32 -1.51
C VAL A 143 14.52 -20.05 -2.64
N ALA A 144 15.82 -20.12 -2.38
CA ALA A 144 16.84 -19.89 -3.41
C ALA A 144 16.75 -20.91 -4.55
N ALA A 145 16.41 -22.16 -4.25
CA ALA A 145 16.23 -23.19 -5.28
C ALA A 145 15.04 -22.90 -6.23
N LEU A 146 14.09 -22.04 -5.84
CA LEU A 146 12.91 -21.69 -6.64
C LEU A 146 13.16 -20.51 -7.61
N GLU A 147 14.33 -19.88 -7.57
CA GLU A 147 14.69 -18.73 -8.43
C GLU A 147 14.37 -18.90 -9.92
N PRO A 148 14.60 -20.07 -10.55
CA PRO A 148 14.31 -20.23 -11.99
C PRO A 148 12.84 -20.01 -12.34
N THR A 149 11.91 -20.21 -11.39
CA THR A 149 10.47 -20.05 -11.60
C THR A 149 10.03 -18.59 -11.62
N PHE A 150 10.65 -17.77 -10.77
CA PHE A 150 10.11 -16.45 -10.42
C PHE A 150 10.92 -15.31 -11.04
N GLY A 151 10.22 -14.21 -11.33
CA GLY A 151 10.82 -12.93 -11.68
C GLY A 151 11.07 -12.04 -10.46
N GLY A 152 10.56 -12.42 -9.28
CA GLY A 152 10.81 -11.77 -8.00
C GLY A 152 10.20 -12.55 -6.84
N ILE A 153 10.71 -12.35 -5.62
CA ILE A 153 10.25 -13.00 -4.39
C ILE A 153 9.75 -11.93 -3.41
N ASN A 154 8.52 -12.09 -2.94
CA ASN A 154 7.94 -11.33 -1.85
C ASN A 154 7.91 -12.19 -0.60
N LEU A 155 8.75 -11.89 0.39
CA LEU A 155 8.74 -12.53 1.70
C LEU A 155 7.66 -11.89 2.58
N GLU A 156 6.90 -12.73 3.29
CA GLU A 156 5.73 -12.29 4.04
C GLU A 156 5.59 -13.04 5.37
N ASP A 157 5.16 -12.36 6.44
CA ASP A 157 4.76 -12.96 7.72
C ASP A 157 5.85 -13.87 8.33
N ILE A 158 7.12 -13.45 8.23
CA ILE A 158 8.28 -14.13 8.83
C ILE A 158 8.72 -13.37 10.08
N LYS A 159 8.89 -14.05 11.21
CA LYS A 159 9.22 -13.41 12.48
C LYS A 159 10.62 -12.77 12.50
N ALA A 160 10.76 -11.73 13.33
CA ALA A 160 12.06 -11.18 13.72
C ALA A 160 12.71 -12.04 14.83
N PRO A 161 14.06 -12.11 14.89
CA PRO A 161 15.03 -11.47 13.98
C PRO A 161 15.34 -12.28 12.71
N GLU A 162 14.78 -13.48 12.56
CA GLU A 162 15.13 -14.39 11.46
C GLU A 162 14.85 -13.80 10.06
N CYS A 163 13.77 -13.04 9.92
CA CYS A 163 13.41 -12.36 8.67
C CYS A 163 14.51 -11.47 8.08
N PHE A 164 15.35 -10.83 8.91
CA PHE A 164 16.44 -9.96 8.45
C PHE A 164 17.52 -10.79 7.76
N PHE A 165 18.01 -11.83 8.45
CA PHE A 165 19.05 -12.71 7.93
C PHE A 165 18.57 -13.48 6.68
N ILE A 166 17.30 -13.93 6.68
CA ILE A 166 16.69 -14.60 5.52
C ILE A 166 16.69 -13.67 4.30
N GLU A 167 16.21 -12.44 4.45
CA GLU A 167 16.17 -11.50 3.34
C GLU A 167 17.57 -11.14 2.85
N GLU A 168 18.51 -10.82 3.74
CA GLU A 168 19.89 -10.50 3.38
C GLU A 168 20.57 -11.64 2.61
N ALA A 169 20.44 -12.88 3.10
CA ALA A 169 21.03 -14.05 2.45
C ALA A 169 20.41 -14.32 1.07
N LEU A 170 19.08 -14.18 0.93
CA LEU A 170 18.40 -14.37 -0.35
C LEU A 170 18.76 -13.26 -1.35
N LYS A 171 18.81 -12.00 -0.92
CA LYS A 171 19.24 -10.88 -1.77
C LYS A 171 20.69 -11.01 -2.25
N ALA A 172 21.56 -11.63 -1.44
CA ALA A 172 22.95 -11.86 -1.82
C ALA A 172 23.12 -13.05 -2.78
N ARG A 173 22.22 -14.03 -2.73
CA ARG A 173 22.33 -15.29 -3.49
C ARG A 173 21.56 -15.27 -4.80
N MET A 174 20.41 -14.60 -4.86
CA MET A 174 19.50 -14.64 -6.00
C MET A 174 19.73 -13.47 -6.96
N ASP A 175 19.52 -13.68 -8.26
CA ASP A 175 19.60 -12.66 -9.31
C ASP A 175 18.22 -12.08 -9.70
N ILE A 176 17.31 -12.07 -8.74
CA ILE A 176 15.94 -11.53 -8.85
C ILE A 176 15.62 -10.70 -7.60
N PRO A 177 14.69 -9.73 -7.68
CA PRO A 177 14.36 -8.89 -6.55
C PRO A 177 13.69 -9.71 -5.46
N VAL A 178 14.31 -9.71 -4.28
CA VAL A 178 13.76 -10.23 -3.03
C VAL A 178 13.36 -9.03 -2.16
N PHE A 179 12.13 -9.03 -1.67
CA PHE A 179 11.56 -7.94 -0.88
C PHE A 179 10.70 -8.50 0.24
N HIS A 180 10.99 -8.11 1.48
CA HIS A 180 10.10 -8.41 2.60
C HIS A 180 9.07 -7.29 2.81
N ASP A 181 7.78 -7.58 2.61
CA ASP A 181 6.74 -6.53 2.62
C ASP A 181 6.52 -5.93 4.01
N ASP A 182 6.43 -6.76 5.06
CA ASP A 182 6.23 -6.27 6.44
C ASP A 182 7.35 -5.33 6.91
N GLN A 183 8.56 -5.49 6.37
CA GLN A 183 9.69 -4.61 6.63
C GLN A 183 9.63 -3.37 5.75
N HIS A 184 9.84 -3.55 4.44
CA HIS A 184 10.12 -2.44 3.53
C HIS A 184 8.85 -1.78 3.00
N GLY A 185 7.75 -2.51 2.85
CA GLY A 185 6.45 -1.95 2.48
C GLY A 185 5.97 -0.95 3.52
N THR A 186 5.99 -1.35 4.79
CA THR A 186 5.71 -0.47 5.93
C THR A 186 6.65 0.73 5.95
N ALA A 187 7.97 0.49 5.84
CA ALA A 187 8.98 1.54 5.89
C ALA A 187 8.78 2.63 4.82
N ILE A 188 8.46 2.24 3.58
CA ILE A 188 8.25 3.17 2.48
C ILE A 188 7.05 4.08 2.74
N ILE A 189 5.93 3.53 3.18
CA ILE A 189 4.71 4.31 3.43
C ILE A 189 4.90 5.20 4.65
N VAL A 190 5.54 4.67 5.70
CA VAL A 190 5.90 5.45 6.89
C VAL A 190 6.78 6.64 6.50
N SER A 191 7.81 6.42 5.69
CA SER A 191 8.72 7.47 5.24
C SER A 191 8.00 8.50 4.36
N ALA A 192 7.05 8.08 3.51
CA ALA A 192 6.24 8.99 2.70
C ALA A 192 5.32 9.86 3.56
N ALA A 193 4.68 9.27 4.57
CA ALA A 193 3.84 10.01 5.52
C ALA A 193 4.68 10.99 6.35
N VAL A 194 5.86 10.58 6.84
CA VAL A 194 6.80 11.46 7.55
C VAL A 194 7.22 12.61 6.65
N ARG A 195 7.63 12.35 5.40
CA ARG A 195 8.02 13.38 4.44
C ARG A 195 6.95 14.46 4.28
N ASN A 196 5.70 14.04 4.11
CA ASN A 196 4.57 14.94 3.93
C ASN A 196 4.14 15.65 5.23
N ALA A 197 4.22 14.99 6.39
CA ALA A 197 3.93 15.62 7.68
C ALA A 197 4.93 16.72 8.01
N LEU A 198 6.22 16.48 7.73
CA LEU A 198 7.30 17.46 7.91
C LEU A 198 7.12 18.67 6.98
N GLU A 199 6.77 18.43 5.72
CA GLU A 199 6.42 19.48 4.76
C GLU A 199 5.26 20.34 5.28
N LEU A 200 4.17 19.69 5.72
CA LEU A 200 2.98 20.35 6.24
C LEU A 200 3.27 21.16 7.52
N SER A 201 4.16 20.65 8.36
CA SER A 201 4.53 21.28 9.64
C SER A 201 5.69 22.27 9.51
N GLY A 202 6.30 22.40 8.33
CA GLY A 202 7.48 23.23 8.09
C GLY A 202 8.71 22.80 8.91
N LYS A 203 8.83 21.50 9.22
CA LYS A 203 9.93 20.94 10.04
C LYS A 203 11.02 20.32 9.17
N ASP A 204 12.28 20.46 9.58
CA ASP A 204 13.42 19.80 8.93
C ASP A 204 13.65 18.41 9.53
N ILE A 205 13.76 17.39 8.69
CA ILE A 205 14.04 16.00 9.12
C ILE A 205 15.32 15.88 9.96
N ARG A 206 16.26 16.80 9.80
CA ARG A 206 17.54 16.80 10.53
C ARG A 206 17.41 17.26 11.98
N THR A 207 16.33 17.97 12.31
CA THR A 207 16.13 18.56 13.65
C THR A 207 15.06 17.86 14.46
N VAL A 208 14.21 17.05 13.82
CA VAL A 208 13.10 16.38 14.52
C VAL A 208 13.57 15.26 15.42
N LYS A 209 12.92 15.10 16.56
CA LYS A 209 13.08 13.95 17.46
C LYS A 209 12.02 12.90 17.16
N LEU A 210 12.45 11.67 16.91
CA LEU A 210 11.56 10.52 16.68
C LEU A 210 11.65 9.55 17.86
N VAL A 211 10.50 9.19 18.40
CA VAL A 211 10.37 8.18 19.48
C VAL A 211 9.54 7.01 18.97
N THR A 212 10.10 5.81 19.04
CA THR A 212 9.47 4.58 18.57
C THR A 212 9.03 3.73 19.76
N ALA A 213 7.80 3.19 19.69
CA ALA A 213 7.36 2.09 20.54
C ALA A 213 7.33 0.81 19.70
N GLY A 214 8.20 -0.14 20.05
CA GLY A 214 8.45 -1.36 19.30
C GLY A 214 9.85 -1.38 18.67
N ALA A 215 10.46 -2.57 18.63
CA ALA A 215 11.77 -2.80 18.03
C ALA A 215 11.79 -4.08 17.18
N GLY A 216 10.65 -4.42 16.58
CA GLY A 216 10.52 -5.56 15.66
C GLY A 216 10.96 -5.24 14.23
N ALA A 217 10.74 -6.19 13.31
CA ALA A 217 11.11 -6.11 11.90
C ALA A 217 10.66 -4.80 11.22
N ALA A 218 9.36 -4.51 11.28
CA ALA A 218 8.78 -3.31 10.69
C ALA A 218 9.38 -2.03 11.29
N ALA A 219 9.54 -1.96 12.62
CA ALA A 219 10.06 -0.78 13.30
C ALA A 219 11.49 -0.46 12.88
N LEU A 220 12.39 -1.45 12.96
CA LEU A 220 13.80 -1.27 12.60
C LEU A 220 13.98 -0.96 11.10
N ALA A 221 13.14 -1.55 10.22
CA ALA A 221 13.14 -1.23 8.80
C ALA A 221 12.67 0.21 8.52
N CYS A 222 11.61 0.67 9.20
CA CYS A 222 11.16 2.08 9.11
C CYS A 222 12.28 3.04 9.54
N LEU A 223 12.92 2.77 10.68
CA LEU A 223 14.01 3.61 11.19
C LEU A 223 15.21 3.63 10.24
N GLY A 224 15.59 2.48 9.69
CA GLY A 224 16.67 2.38 8.73
C GLY A 224 16.39 3.19 7.46
N LEU A 225 15.16 3.13 6.92
CA LEU A 225 14.81 3.91 5.73
C LEU A 225 14.72 5.41 6.03
N LEU A 226 14.21 5.80 7.20
CA LEU A 226 14.19 7.20 7.64
C LEU A 226 15.61 7.76 7.82
N GLU A 227 16.54 6.95 8.35
CA GLU A 227 17.95 7.32 8.44
C GLU A 227 18.55 7.59 7.06
N GLN A 228 18.27 6.70 6.08
CA GLN A 228 18.69 6.88 4.69
C GLN A 228 18.01 8.09 4.02
N ALA A 229 16.79 8.45 4.45
CA ALA A 229 16.08 9.65 4.01
C ALA A 229 16.59 10.95 4.69
N GLY A 230 17.52 10.84 5.64
CA GLY A 230 18.21 11.98 6.26
C GLY A 230 17.87 12.24 7.73
N LEU A 231 17.11 11.38 8.41
CA LEU A 231 16.87 11.46 9.85
C LEU A 231 18.16 11.08 10.61
N PRO A 232 18.77 11.97 11.40
CA PRO A 232 20.00 11.64 12.10
C PRO A 232 19.77 10.54 13.14
N ARG A 233 20.65 9.54 13.19
CA ARG A 233 20.61 8.45 14.18
C ARG A 233 20.48 8.96 15.62
N GLY A 234 21.17 10.04 15.96
CA GLY A 234 21.13 10.66 17.29
C GLY A 234 19.74 11.19 17.70
N ASN A 235 18.83 11.38 16.75
CA ASN A 235 17.48 11.85 17.00
C ASN A 235 16.45 10.70 17.09
N ILE A 236 16.89 9.45 16.90
CA ILE A 236 16.05 8.26 16.93
C ILE A 236 16.13 7.61 18.31
N TRP A 237 14.99 7.48 18.97
CA TRP A 237 14.87 6.86 20.27
C TRP A 237 13.95 5.66 20.18
N ILE A 238 14.43 4.49 20.61
CA ILE A 238 13.66 3.25 20.57
C ILE A 238 13.26 2.85 21.98
N THR A 239 12.01 2.42 22.14
CA THR A 239 11.50 1.78 23.36
C THR A 239 10.86 0.45 22.98
N ASP A 240 11.10 -0.58 23.78
CA ASP A 240 10.48 -1.90 23.62
C ASP A 240 9.89 -2.39 24.96
N LEU A 241 9.67 -3.70 25.09
CA LEU A 241 9.09 -4.31 26.29
C LEU A 241 9.88 -4.04 27.57
N GLU A 242 11.19 -3.85 27.49
CA GLU A 242 12.04 -3.53 28.66
C GLU A 242 12.30 -2.01 28.79
N GLY A 243 11.66 -1.20 27.96
CA GLY A 243 11.80 0.25 27.96
C GLY A 243 12.83 0.76 26.97
N CYS A 244 13.51 1.86 27.30
CA CYS A 244 14.43 2.56 26.39
C CYS A 244 15.59 1.63 25.95
N VAL A 245 15.99 1.74 24.69
CA VAL A 245 17.22 1.12 24.18
C VAL A 245 18.38 2.07 24.48
N TYR A 246 19.28 1.68 25.37
CA TYR A 246 20.38 2.50 25.87
C TYR A 246 21.71 1.74 25.83
N GLU A 247 22.82 2.48 25.81
CA GLU A 247 24.17 1.90 25.78
C GLU A 247 24.44 1.04 27.02
N GLY A 248 24.85 -0.22 26.82
CA GLY A 248 25.13 -1.17 27.90
C GLY A 248 23.93 -1.98 28.39
N ARG A 249 22.74 -1.79 27.81
CA ARG A 249 21.59 -2.69 28.02
C ARG A 249 21.92 -4.10 27.51
N LYS A 250 21.48 -5.16 28.21
CA LYS A 250 21.72 -6.56 27.81
C LYS A 250 20.44 -7.28 27.38
N GLU A 251 19.32 -6.88 27.95
CA GLU A 251 18.04 -7.56 27.85
C GLU A 251 17.41 -7.32 26.47
N LEU A 252 17.07 -8.42 25.79
CA LEU A 252 16.46 -8.46 24.46
C LEU A 252 17.27 -7.74 23.37
N MET A 253 18.57 -7.52 23.54
CA MET A 253 19.39 -6.83 22.54
C MET A 253 19.82 -7.76 21.40
N ASP A 254 19.82 -7.22 20.19
CA ASP A 254 20.30 -7.86 18.97
C ASP A 254 21.14 -6.84 18.16
N PRO A 255 21.97 -7.29 17.20
CA PRO A 255 22.85 -6.38 16.44
C PRO A 255 22.12 -5.29 15.65
N TYR A 256 20.88 -5.53 15.21
CA TYR A 256 20.09 -4.56 14.44
C TYR A 256 19.51 -3.47 15.34
N LYS A 257 19.21 -3.80 16.60
CA LYS A 257 18.73 -2.84 17.61
C LYS A 257 19.86 -2.09 18.30
N ASP A 258 21.00 -2.76 18.54
CA ASP A 258 22.16 -2.21 19.25
C ASP A 258 22.69 -0.92 18.62
N ARG A 259 22.65 -0.81 17.28
CA ARG A 259 23.03 0.42 16.57
C ARG A 259 22.21 1.65 16.95
N TYR A 260 21.05 1.51 17.58
CA TYR A 260 20.19 2.62 18.00
C TYR A 260 20.25 2.88 19.51
N ALA A 261 21.16 2.21 20.23
CA ALA A 261 21.41 2.50 21.63
C ALA A 261 21.85 3.96 21.82
N GLN A 262 21.21 4.63 22.78
CA GLN A 262 21.49 6.01 23.16
C GLN A 262 22.29 6.05 24.47
N ALA A 263 23.25 6.97 24.55
CA ALA A 263 23.94 7.29 25.80
C ALA A 263 23.00 8.12 26.70
N THR A 264 22.22 7.45 27.55
CA THR A 264 21.15 8.08 28.33
C THR A 264 20.84 7.35 29.64
N ASP A 265 20.32 8.09 30.63
CA ASP A 265 19.79 7.55 31.88
C ASP A 265 18.27 7.28 31.85
N LEU A 266 17.59 7.65 30.76
CA LEU A 266 16.15 7.39 30.58
C LEU A 266 15.91 5.89 30.40
N ARG A 267 14.81 5.38 30.96
CA ARG A 267 14.49 3.93 30.98
C ARG A 267 13.10 3.61 30.43
N SER A 268 12.21 4.58 30.28
CA SER A 268 10.83 4.32 29.86
C SER A 268 10.38 5.20 28.69
N LEU A 269 9.33 4.75 27.98
CA LEU A 269 8.67 5.56 26.94
C LEU A 269 8.20 6.92 27.48
N HIS A 270 7.66 6.93 28.69
CA HIS A 270 7.19 8.14 29.37
C HIS A 270 8.30 9.19 29.57
N GLU A 271 9.54 8.77 29.76
CA GLU A 271 10.69 9.67 29.95
C GLU A 271 11.25 10.16 28.61
N VAL A 272 11.22 9.31 27.58
CA VAL A 272 11.82 9.59 26.27
C VAL A 272 10.92 10.45 25.38
N ILE A 273 9.60 10.39 25.55
CA ILE A 273 8.61 11.07 24.68
C ILE A 273 8.68 12.60 24.70
N ASP A 274 9.34 13.20 25.69
CA ASP A 274 9.41 14.66 25.84
C ASP A 274 9.95 15.37 24.60
N GLY A 275 9.16 16.32 24.10
CA GLY A 275 9.50 17.10 22.92
C GLY A 275 9.63 16.27 21.64
N ALA A 276 9.10 15.05 21.59
CA ALA A 276 9.08 14.26 20.36
C ALA A 276 8.22 14.94 19.29
N ASP A 277 8.75 15.04 18.08
CA ASP A 277 8.03 15.52 16.90
C ASP A 277 7.27 14.40 16.21
N ILE A 278 7.82 13.18 16.28
CA ILE A 278 7.28 11.99 15.64
C ILE A 278 7.19 10.89 16.69
N PHE A 279 6.01 10.31 16.86
CA PHE A 279 5.82 9.03 17.52
C PHE A 279 5.56 7.95 16.48
N LEU A 280 6.38 6.89 16.48
CA LEU A 280 6.21 5.72 15.62
C LEU A 280 5.84 4.49 16.46
N GLY A 281 4.57 4.12 16.46
CA GLY A 281 4.05 2.94 17.11
C GLY A 281 3.98 1.76 16.14
N LEU A 282 4.76 0.72 16.41
CA LEU A 282 4.74 -0.58 15.73
C LEU A 282 4.85 -1.67 16.80
N SER A 283 3.96 -1.62 17.78
CA SER A 283 4.00 -2.47 18.98
C SER A 283 2.63 -3.05 19.35
N ALA A 284 2.08 -2.65 20.50
CA ALA A 284 0.83 -3.14 21.04
C ALA A 284 -0.16 -1.98 21.27
N GLY A 285 -1.45 -2.31 21.25
CA GLY A 285 -2.51 -1.33 21.45
C GLY A 285 -2.47 -0.68 22.84
N GLY A 286 -2.76 0.62 22.91
CA GLY A 286 -2.86 1.38 24.16
C GLY A 286 -1.53 1.70 24.85
N VAL A 287 -0.39 1.56 24.16
CA VAL A 287 0.94 1.87 24.71
C VAL A 287 1.18 3.38 24.87
N LEU A 288 0.69 4.20 23.94
CA LEU A 288 0.83 5.65 24.03
C LEU A 288 -0.32 6.23 24.86
N LYS A 289 0.00 6.82 26.00
CA LYS A 289 -1.00 7.38 26.93
C LYS A 289 -1.26 8.86 26.66
N PRO A 290 -2.48 9.37 26.92
CA PRO A 290 -2.82 10.79 26.77
C PRO A 290 -1.83 11.74 27.44
N GLU A 291 -1.37 11.43 28.66
CA GLU A 291 -0.41 12.24 29.41
C GLU A 291 0.97 12.34 28.74
N MET A 292 1.38 11.31 27.97
CA MET A 292 2.61 11.34 27.18
C MET A 292 2.45 12.26 25.97
N LEU A 293 1.26 12.24 25.36
CA LEU A 293 0.95 13.03 24.17
C LEU A 293 0.97 14.54 24.44
N ALA A 294 0.52 14.95 25.63
CA ALA A 294 0.59 16.33 26.09
C ALA A 294 2.03 16.89 26.15
N ARG A 295 3.04 16.02 26.27
CA ARG A 295 4.47 16.39 26.42
C ARG A 295 5.24 16.39 25.09
N MET A 296 4.62 15.97 23.99
CA MET A 296 5.21 16.01 22.66
C MET A 296 5.32 17.44 22.11
N ALA A 297 6.16 17.65 21.10
CA ALA A 297 6.33 18.95 20.44
C ALA A 297 5.03 19.44 19.76
N PRO A 298 4.88 20.75 19.45
CA PRO A 298 3.76 21.28 18.65
C PRO A 298 3.64 20.60 17.28
N ASN A 299 2.42 20.41 16.78
CA ASN A 299 2.10 19.68 15.53
C ASN A 299 2.84 18.33 15.42
N PRO A 300 2.63 17.39 16.36
CA PRO A 300 3.32 16.11 16.34
C PRO A 300 2.70 15.20 15.28
N LEU A 301 3.54 14.39 14.64
CA LEU A 301 3.08 13.25 13.85
C LEU A 301 2.95 12.02 14.77
N ILE A 302 1.75 11.50 14.90
CA ILE A 302 1.46 10.28 15.65
C ILE A 302 1.15 9.16 14.65
N MET A 303 2.02 8.16 14.58
CA MET A 303 1.82 6.98 13.75
C MET A 303 1.49 5.80 14.66
N ALA A 304 0.21 5.56 14.94
CA ALA A 304 -0.25 4.48 15.80
C ALA A 304 -0.69 3.28 14.94
N LEU A 305 0.28 2.44 14.56
CA LEU A 305 0.13 1.46 13.47
C LEU A 305 -0.18 0.03 13.97
N ALA A 306 -0.28 -0.19 15.29
CA ALA A 306 -0.71 -1.48 15.83
C ALA A 306 -2.13 -1.86 15.35
N ASN A 307 -2.31 -3.14 15.02
CA ASN A 307 -3.59 -3.71 14.60
C ASN A 307 -4.03 -4.84 15.54
N PRO A 308 -5.34 -5.05 15.77
CA PRO A 308 -6.45 -4.19 15.32
C PRO A 308 -6.62 -2.91 16.16
N ASN A 309 -6.02 -2.86 17.36
CA ASN A 309 -6.11 -1.74 18.27
C ASN A 309 -4.80 -0.93 18.22
N PRO A 310 -4.84 0.37 17.87
CA PRO A 310 -3.67 1.22 17.77
C PRO A 310 -3.06 1.54 19.14
N GLU A 311 -1.82 2.04 19.15
CA GLU A 311 -1.11 2.48 20.35
C GLU A 311 -1.87 3.55 21.14
N ILE A 312 -2.66 4.38 20.46
CA ILE A 312 -3.63 5.30 21.02
C ILE A 312 -4.82 5.39 20.05
N ASP A 313 -6.04 5.54 20.55
CA ASP A 313 -7.18 5.79 19.66
C ASP A 313 -7.09 7.22 19.08
N PRO A 314 -7.34 7.43 17.77
CA PRO A 314 -7.25 8.76 17.16
C PRO A 314 -8.12 9.82 17.81
N ASP A 315 -9.31 9.48 18.28
CA ASP A 315 -10.21 10.45 18.92
C ASP A 315 -9.66 10.87 20.29
N GLU A 316 -9.10 9.92 21.04
CA GLU A 316 -8.42 10.18 22.31
C GLU A 316 -7.16 11.04 22.11
N ALA A 317 -6.40 10.76 21.06
CA ALA A 317 -5.23 11.55 20.72
C ALA A 317 -5.59 13.00 20.36
N ARG A 318 -6.62 13.20 19.53
CA ARG A 318 -7.10 14.56 19.15
C ARG A 318 -7.70 15.32 20.32
N ALA A 319 -8.33 14.65 21.28
CA ALA A 319 -8.85 15.29 22.48
C ALA A 319 -7.75 15.95 23.31
N VAL A 320 -6.54 15.39 23.34
CA VAL A 320 -5.39 15.93 24.08
C VAL A 320 -4.50 16.82 23.23
N ARG A 321 -4.32 16.46 21.95
CA ARG A 321 -3.52 17.20 20.97
C ARG A 321 -4.34 17.44 19.71
N PRO A 322 -5.18 18.50 19.68
CA PRO A 322 -5.98 18.85 18.50
C PRO A 322 -5.14 19.16 17.26
N ASP A 323 -3.88 19.56 17.47
CA ASP A 323 -2.88 19.86 16.45
C ASP A 323 -2.11 18.62 15.94
N ALA A 324 -2.39 17.43 16.47
CA ALA A 324 -1.72 16.21 16.04
C ALA A 324 -2.15 15.76 14.64
N ILE A 325 -1.15 15.40 13.84
CA ILE A 325 -1.35 14.71 12.57
C ILE A 325 -1.28 13.21 12.86
N ILE A 326 -2.31 12.45 12.50
CA ILE A 326 -2.46 11.06 12.94
C ILE A 326 -2.49 10.13 11.75
N CYS A 327 -1.69 9.07 11.81
CA CYS A 327 -1.70 7.94 10.89
C CYS A 327 -2.02 6.65 11.68
N THR A 328 -2.82 5.76 11.10
CA THR A 328 -3.10 4.44 11.69
C THR A 328 -3.03 3.32 10.66
N GLY A 329 -3.06 2.06 11.09
CA GLY A 329 -3.25 0.92 10.19
C GLY A 329 -4.70 0.68 9.77
N ARG A 330 -5.67 1.35 10.41
CA ARG A 330 -7.10 1.09 10.23
C ARG A 330 -7.68 1.87 9.05
N SER A 331 -8.63 1.26 8.35
CA SER A 331 -9.27 1.83 7.16
C SER A 331 -10.40 2.82 7.45
N ASP A 332 -10.89 2.85 8.69
CA ASP A 332 -11.96 3.74 9.13
C ASP A 332 -11.47 5.13 9.57
N TYR A 333 -10.15 5.34 9.61
CA TYR A 333 -9.53 6.64 9.88
C TYR A 333 -8.77 7.18 8.67
N PRO A 334 -8.57 8.52 8.59
CA PRO A 334 -7.69 9.12 7.59
C PRO A 334 -6.24 8.64 7.73
N ASN A 335 -5.42 8.89 6.70
CA ASN A 335 -4.00 8.53 6.67
C ASN A 335 -3.71 7.04 7.01
N GLN A 336 -4.43 6.13 6.36
CA GLN A 336 -4.22 4.70 6.54
C GLN A 336 -2.86 4.26 5.97
N VAL A 337 -1.94 3.86 6.85
CA VAL A 337 -0.68 3.21 6.46
C VAL A 337 -1.00 1.76 6.15
N ASN A 338 -0.92 1.40 4.86
CA ASN A 338 -1.23 0.05 4.39
C ASN A 338 -0.29 -0.38 3.27
N ASN A 339 0.40 -1.50 3.47
CA ASN A 339 1.44 -2.03 2.57
C ASN A 339 1.00 -2.14 1.10
N VAL A 340 -0.30 -2.28 0.84
CA VAL A 340 -0.88 -2.27 -0.53
C VAL A 340 -0.54 -1.02 -1.33
N LEU A 341 -0.19 0.09 -0.67
CA LEU A 341 0.28 1.33 -1.31
C LEU A 341 1.69 1.19 -1.92
N CYS A 342 2.42 0.12 -1.58
CA CYS A 342 3.81 -0.07 -1.96
C CYS A 342 4.03 -1.33 -2.81
N PHE A 343 3.81 -2.53 -2.23
CA PHE A 343 4.33 -3.77 -2.83
C PHE A 343 3.87 -4.03 -4.28
N PRO A 344 2.61 -3.77 -4.69
CA PRO A 344 2.23 -4.08 -6.07
C PRO A 344 3.04 -3.24 -7.06
N TYR A 345 3.28 -1.97 -6.71
CA TYR A 345 3.82 -0.98 -7.63
C TYR A 345 5.35 -0.97 -7.65
N ILE A 346 6.01 -1.24 -6.52
CA ILE A 346 7.47 -1.40 -6.48
C ILE A 346 7.91 -2.63 -7.28
N PHE A 347 7.18 -3.75 -7.15
CA PHE A 347 7.42 -4.92 -7.99
C PHE A 347 7.08 -4.66 -9.45
N ARG A 348 6.02 -3.91 -9.76
CA ARG A 348 5.70 -3.57 -11.15
C ARG A 348 6.86 -2.85 -11.82
N GLY A 349 7.40 -1.82 -11.17
CA GLY A 349 8.57 -1.08 -11.65
C GLY A 349 9.81 -1.98 -11.78
N ALA A 350 10.10 -2.79 -10.76
CA ALA A 350 11.25 -3.70 -10.76
C ALA A 350 11.17 -4.76 -11.88
N LEU A 351 10.01 -5.41 -12.05
CA LEU A 351 9.78 -6.43 -13.06
C LEU A 351 9.80 -5.86 -14.47
N ASP A 352 9.25 -4.66 -14.69
CA ASP A 352 9.19 -4.02 -16.01
C ASP A 352 10.57 -3.73 -16.60
N VAL A 353 11.59 -3.61 -15.76
CA VAL A 353 12.99 -3.40 -16.18
C VAL A 353 13.89 -4.62 -15.94
N GLY A 354 13.31 -5.74 -15.51
CA GLY A 354 14.07 -6.95 -15.13
C GLY A 354 15.16 -6.66 -14.09
N ALA A 355 14.84 -5.89 -13.04
CA ALA A 355 15.80 -5.52 -12.01
C ALA A 355 16.33 -6.76 -11.27
N ARG A 356 17.64 -6.82 -11.00
CA ARG A 356 18.28 -7.91 -10.23
C ARG A 356 18.00 -7.82 -8.72
N THR A 357 17.64 -6.64 -8.22
CA THR A 357 17.35 -6.40 -6.81
C THR A 357 16.41 -5.20 -6.63
N ILE A 358 15.87 -5.03 -5.41
CA ILE A 358 15.26 -3.76 -4.97
C ILE A 358 16.22 -3.10 -3.97
N ASN A 359 16.93 -2.08 -4.44
CA ASN A 359 17.94 -1.33 -3.67
C ASN A 359 17.34 -0.10 -2.96
N ILE A 360 18.19 0.68 -2.30
CA ILE A 360 17.76 1.84 -1.49
C ILE A 360 17.23 2.96 -2.37
N GLU A 361 17.85 3.20 -3.53
CA GLU A 361 17.46 4.21 -4.52
C GLU A 361 16.03 3.97 -4.99
N MET A 362 15.68 2.71 -5.29
CA MET A 362 14.31 2.33 -5.66
C MET A 362 13.30 2.55 -4.53
N LYS A 363 13.67 2.25 -3.28
CA LYS A 363 12.80 2.48 -2.10
C LYS A 363 12.56 3.96 -1.88
N LEU A 364 13.60 4.79 -1.95
CA LEU A 364 13.49 6.25 -1.81
C LEU A 364 12.69 6.87 -2.97
N ALA A 365 12.84 6.35 -4.20
CA ALA A 365 12.01 6.77 -5.33
C ALA A 365 10.52 6.45 -5.12
N ALA A 366 10.21 5.30 -4.51
CA ALA A 366 8.84 4.96 -4.12
C ALA A 366 8.30 5.89 -3.03
N VAL A 367 9.11 6.22 -2.01
CA VAL A 367 8.77 7.19 -0.96
C VAL A 367 8.38 8.54 -1.55
N GLU A 368 9.23 9.11 -2.40
CA GLU A 368 8.99 10.41 -3.02
C GLU A 368 7.79 10.37 -3.98
N ALA A 369 7.59 9.28 -4.73
CA ALA A 369 6.44 9.13 -5.61
C ALA A 369 5.10 9.08 -4.84
N ILE A 370 5.04 8.35 -3.72
CA ILE A 370 3.84 8.29 -2.86
C ILE A 370 3.59 9.66 -2.23
N ALA A 371 4.64 10.30 -1.68
CA ALA A 371 4.53 11.59 -1.02
C ALA A 371 4.11 12.70 -2.00
N ALA A 372 4.68 12.71 -3.21
CA ALA A 372 4.28 13.63 -4.27
C ALA A 372 2.82 13.40 -4.73
N LEU A 373 2.39 12.15 -4.88
CA LEU A 373 1.03 11.84 -5.34
C LEU A 373 -0.06 12.36 -4.38
N ALA A 374 0.17 12.31 -3.06
CA ALA A 374 -0.77 12.89 -2.09
C ALA A 374 -0.88 14.43 -2.20
N ARG A 375 0.15 15.08 -2.73
CA ARG A 375 0.22 16.54 -2.96
C ARG A 375 -0.31 16.96 -4.32
N GLU A 376 -0.44 16.03 -5.26
CA GLU A 376 -1.07 16.30 -6.55
C GLU A 376 -2.55 16.64 -6.36
N GLU A 377 -3.01 17.70 -7.03
CA GLU A 377 -4.44 17.98 -7.10
C GLU A 377 -5.20 16.73 -7.58
N PRO A 378 -6.29 16.34 -6.90
CA PRO A 378 -7.10 15.22 -7.35
C PRO A 378 -7.57 15.47 -8.78
N SER A 379 -7.11 14.67 -9.74
CA SER A 379 -7.70 14.72 -11.09
C SER A 379 -9.20 14.44 -10.99
N GLU A 380 -10.02 15.09 -11.83
CA GLU A 380 -11.48 14.87 -11.86
C GLU A 380 -11.87 13.39 -12.01
N VAL A 381 -10.98 12.56 -12.57
CA VAL A 381 -11.15 11.12 -12.73
C VAL A 381 -10.89 10.36 -11.42
N ALA A 382 -9.95 10.80 -10.59
CA ALA A 382 -9.71 10.24 -9.25
C ALA A 382 -10.86 10.60 -8.30
N ALA A 383 -11.40 11.83 -8.39
CA ALA A 383 -12.57 12.26 -7.61
C ALA A 383 -13.85 11.44 -7.89
N ARG A 384 -13.95 10.79 -9.06
CA ARG A 384 -15.09 9.92 -9.45
C ARG A 384 -15.02 8.51 -8.84
N ALA A 385 -13.84 8.02 -8.45
CA ALA A 385 -13.65 6.68 -7.90
C ALA A 385 -13.88 6.63 -6.37
N TYR A 386 -13.77 7.79 -5.70
CA TYR A 386 -13.96 7.91 -4.26
C TYR A 386 -15.35 8.44 -3.94
N SER A 387 -15.97 7.81 -2.94
CA SER A 387 -17.22 8.26 -2.34
C SER A 387 -17.06 9.66 -1.72
N GLY A 388 -17.34 10.70 -2.51
CA GLY A 388 -17.92 11.95 -2.03
C GLY A 388 -17.01 13.01 -1.40
N GLN A 389 -15.71 12.79 -1.22
CA GLN A 389 -14.79 13.85 -0.76
C GLN A 389 -13.50 13.81 -1.57
N SER A 390 -13.24 14.87 -2.34
CA SER A 390 -11.92 15.18 -2.88
C SER A 390 -11.04 15.58 -1.68
N SER A 391 -10.35 14.62 -1.08
CA SER A 391 -9.39 14.91 -0.01
C SER A 391 -8.21 15.67 -0.60
N THR A 392 -8.08 16.93 -0.22
CA THR A 392 -6.91 17.76 -0.53
C THR A 392 -5.80 17.47 0.47
N PHE A 393 -4.55 17.61 0.03
CA PHE A 393 -3.37 17.49 0.90
C PHE A 393 -3.54 18.30 2.20
N GLY A 394 -3.29 17.66 3.35
CA GLY A 394 -3.48 18.28 4.65
C GLY A 394 -3.33 17.28 5.81
N PRO A 395 -3.70 17.68 7.05
CA PRO A 395 -3.53 16.85 8.25
C PRO A 395 -4.23 15.48 8.16
N ASP A 396 -5.35 15.41 7.45
CA ASP A 396 -6.12 14.17 7.26
C ASP A 396 -5.85 13.49 5.91
N PHE A 397 -4.87 13.98 5.14
CA PHE A 397 -4.50 13.40 3.84
C PHE A 397 -3.01 13.60 3.53
N LEU A 398 -2.17 12.81 4.20
CA LEU A 398 -0.72 12.72 3.99
C LEU A 398 -0.32 11.66 2.96
N ILE A 399 -1.12 10.61 2.81
CA ILE A 399 -0.86 9.49 1.93
C ILE A 399 -2.11 9.18 1.11
N PRO A 400 -1.94 8.80 -0.18
CA PRO A 400 -3.07 8.50 -1.04
C PRO A 400 -3.81 7.26 -0.54
N SER A 401 -5.07 7.13 -0.95
CA SER A 401 -5.86 5.94 -0.62
C SER A 401 -5.38 4.70 -1.42
N PRO A 402 -5.44 3.48 -0.85
CA PRO A 402 -5.13 2.22 -1.52
C PRO A 402 -5.73 2.01 -2.91
N PHE A 403 -6.89 2.61 -3.17
CA PHE A 403 -7.61 2.48 -4.43
C PHE A 403 -7.27 3.58 -5.45
N ASP A 404 -6.22 4.37 -5.21
CA ASP A 404 -5.89 5.48 -6.10
C ASP A 404 -5.21 4.90 -7.33
N ASN A 405 -5.96 4.85 -8.42
CA ASN A 405 -5.50 4.33 -9.70
C ASN A 405 -4.23 5.03 -10.23
N ARG A 406 -3.89 6.22 -9.72
CA ARG A 406 -2.65 6.93 -10.07
C ARG A 406 -1.41 6.31 -9.43
N LEU A 407 -1.54 5.49 -8.38
CA LEU A 407 -0.42 4.86 -7.68
C LEU A 407 0.53 4.13 -8.64
N ILE A 408 -0.01 3.25 -9.50
CA ILE A 408 0.80 2.53 -10.50
C ILE A 408 1.45 3.48 -11.51
N LEU A 409 0.79 4.59 -11.85
CA LEU A 409 1.27 5.57 -12.83
C LEU A 409 2.38 6.48 -12.28
N ARG A 410 2.60 6.49 -10.97
CA ARG A 410 3.66 7.27 -10.32
C ARG A 410 4.77 6.41 -9.77
N ILE A 411 4.42 5.38 -9.02
CA ILE A 411 5.40 4.56 -8.28
C ILE A 411 6.17 3.66 -9.23
N ALA A 412 5.49 2.90 -10.12
CA ALA A 412 6.19 1.96 -10.99
C ALA A 412 7.21 2.65 -11.94
N PRO A 413 6.88 3.79 -12.58
CA PRO A 413 7.86 4.56 -13.36
C PRO A 413 9.00 5.15 -12.53
N ALA A 414 8.74 5.65 -11.31
CA ALA A 414 9.79 6.17 -10.45
C ALA A 414 10.78 5.07 -10.03
N VAL A 415 10.25 3.90 -9.64
CA VAL A 415 11.05 2.72 -9.28
C VAL A 415 11.83 2.19 -10.48
N ALA A 416 11.21 2.11 -11.66
CA ALA A 416 11.87 1.68 -12.89
C ALA A 416 13.02 2.62 -13.27
N ARG A 417 12.84 3.94 -13.16
CA ARG A 417 13.92 4.92 -13.37
C ARG A 417 15.07 4.72 -12.38
N ALA A 418 14.76 4.64 -11.09
CA ALA A 418 15.78 4.43 -10.07
C ALA A 418 16.56 3.12 -10.28
N ALA A 419 15.90 2.04 -10.72
CA ALA A 419 16.55 0.77 -11.06
C ALA A 419 17.52 0.89 -12.26
N ILE A 420 17.15 1.68 -13.27
CA ILE A 420 18.02 1.97 -14.43
C ILE A 420 19.21 2.82 -14.00
N GLU A 421 18.96 3.92 -13.28
CA GLU A 421 19.98 4.88 -12.84
C GLU A 421 21.01 4.24 -11.89
N SER A 422 20.57 3.33 -11.03
CA SER A 422 21.45 2.57 -10.12
C SER A 422 22.12 1.35 -10.77
N GLY A 423 21.83 1.06 -12.05
CA GLY A 423 22.49 0.00 -12.82
C GLY A 423 22.05 -1.43 -12.48
N VAL A 424 20.91 -1.61 -11.80
CA VAL A 424 20.37 -2.93 -11.43
C VAL A 424 19.38 -3.50 -12.46
N ALA A 425 18.96 -2.71 -13.44
CA ALA A 425 18.06 -3.12 -14.52
C ALA A 425 18.75 -3.96 -15.62
N ASN A 426 18.17 -5.10 -16.00
CA ASN A 426 18.62 -5.91 -17.14
C ASN A 426 17.92 -5.52 -18.46
N HIS A 427 16.74 -4.90 -18.38
CA HIS A 427 15.93 -4.47 -19.52
C HIS A 427 15.49 -3.00 -19.36
N PRO A 428 16.40 -2.04 -19.53
CA PRO A 428 16.05 -0.62 -19.40
C PRO A 428 14.92 -0.20 -20.34
N ILE A 429 14.02 0.64 -19.84
CA ILE A 429 12.96 1.26 -20.64
C ILE A 429 13.58 2.42 -21.43
N GLU A 430 13.56 2.32 -22.75
CA GLU A 430 14.06 3.38 -23.65
C GLU A 430 13.04 4.51 -23.85
N ASP A 431 11.75 4.15 -23.94
CA ASP A 431 10.63 5.08 -24.15
C ASP A 431 9.67 5.04 -22.96
N PHE A 432 9.82 6.02 -22.06
CA PHE A 432 8.97 6.15 -20.89
C PHE A 432 7.56 6.62 -21.22
N ASP A 433 7.33 7.32 -22.34
CA ASP A 433 6.00 7.75 -22.74
C ASP A 433 5.17 6.54 -23.19
N ALA A 434 5.76 5.66 -24.01
CA ALA A 434 5.15 4.40 -24.40
C ALA A 434 4.90 3.47 -23.20
N TYR A 435 5.80 3.49 -22.21
CA TYR A 435 5.63 2.75 -20.96
C TYR A 435 4.45 3.28 -20.13
N LEU A 436 4.36 4.60 -19.94
CA LEU A 436 3.25 5.24 -19.25
C LEU A 436 1.91 4.97 -19.95
N ASP A 437 1.88 5.01 -21.28
CA ASP A 437 0.71 4.65 -22.08
C ASP A 437 0.26 3.20 -21.85
N ARG A 438 1.21 2.26 -21.71
CA ARG A 438 0.91 0.87 -21.38
C ARG A 438 0.26 0.74 -19.99
N LEU A 439 0.80 1.43 -18.99
CA LEU A 439 0.23 1.45 -17.64
C LEU A 439 -1.15 2.12 -17.61
N ASN A 440 -1.33 3.23 -18.33
CA ASN A 440 -2.62 3.90 -18.48
C ASN A 440 -3.68 2.96 -19.07
N ARG A 441 -3.33 2.19 -20.11
CA ARG A 441 -4.24 1.18 -20.69
C ARG A 441 -4.61 0.07 -19.71
N PHE A 442 -3.70 -0.29 -18.79
CA PHE A 442 -3.99 -1.26 -17.74
C PHE A 442 -4.99 -0.71 -16.71
N VAL A 443 -4.80 0.54 -16.27
CA VAL A 443 -5.68 1.21 -15.29
C VAL A 443 -7.09 1.42 -15.86
N PHE A 444 -7.19 1.94 -17.08
CA PHE A 444 -8.47 2.31 -17.70
C PHE A 444 -8.96 1.23 -18.68
N ARG A 445 -8.89 -0.05 -18.35
CA ARG A 445 -9.37 -1.14 -19.24
C ARG A 445 -10.81 -0.93 -19.74
N SER A 446 -11.69 -0.33 -18.92
CA SER A 446 -13.05 0.07 -19.33
C SER A 446 -13.05 1.25 -20.33
N GLY A 447 -12.04 2.11 -20.28
CA GLY A 447 -11.85 3.26 -21.16
C GLY A 447 -11.50 2.88 -22.60
N LEU A 448 -10.89 1.73 -22.87
CA LEU A 448 -10.57 1.29 -24.24
C LEU A 448 -11.83 0.93 -25.06
N ILE A 449 -12.87 0.38 -24.42
CA ILE A 449 -14.17 0.13 -25.07
C ILE A 449 -14.89 1.46 -25.32
N MET A 450 -14.80 2.40 -24.38
CA MET A 450 -15.48 3.69 -24.47
C MET A 450 -14.74 4.72 -25.32
N LYS A 451 -13.44 4.57 -25.58
CA LYS A 451 -12.64 5.56 -26.32
C LYS A 451 -13.16 5.81 -27.74
N PRO A 452 -13.50 4.79 -28.56
CA PRO A 452 -14.15 5.00 -29.85
C PRO A 452 -15.53 5.65 -29.71
N VAL A 453 -16.31 5.26 -28.70
CA VAL A 453 -17.66 5.78 -28.43
C VAL A 453 -17.61 7.26 -28.07
N ILE A 454 -16.70 7.65 -27.18
CA ILE A 454 -16.47 9.05 -26.77
C ILE A 454 -15.94 9.86 -27.95
N ALA A 455 -15.00 9.33 -28.74
CA ALA A 455 -14.49 10.02 -29.92
C ALA A 455 -15.60 10.29 -30.96
N GLN A 456 -16.49 9.32 -31.18
CA GLN A 456 -17.65 9.47 -32.06
C GLN A 456 -18.67 10.48 -31.50
N ALA A 457 -18.96 10.42 -30.20
CA ALA A 457 -19.87 11.35 -29.54
C ALA A 457 -19.34 12.81 -29.60
N LYS A 458 -18.03 13.02 -29.42
CA LYS A 458 -17.39 14.34 -29.56
C LYS A 458 -17.44 14.88 -31.00
N ALA A 459 -17.46 14.01 -32.01
CA ALA A 459 -17.52 14.42 -33.42
C ALA A 459 -18.94 14.86 -33.85
N ASP A 460 -19.98 14.33 -33.21
CA ASP A 460 -21.39 14.68 -33.47
C ASP A 460 -22.20 14.75 -32.15
N PRO A 461 -22.00 15.82 -31.34
CA PRO A 461 -22.61 15.92 -30.03
C PRO A 461 -24.14 15.98 -30.10
N LYS A 462 -24.82 15.05 -29.42
CA LYS A 462 -26.29 14.99 -29.35
C LYS A 462 -26.83 15.71 -28.13
N ARG A 463 -28.11 16.07 -28.18
CA ARG A 463 -28.84 16.60 -27.02
C ARG A 463 -29.25 15.44 -26.12
N ILE A 464 -28.87 15.47 -24.84
CA ILE A 464 -29.16 14.39 -23.87
C ILE A 464 -30.01 14.97 -22.74
N ILE A 465 -31.16 14.34 -22.47
CA ILE A 465 -32.05 14.75 -21.38
C ILE A 465 -31.71 13.98 -20.12
N TYR A 466 -31.42 14.71 -19.05
CA TYR A 466 -31.25 14.20 -17.70
C TYR A 466 -32.56 14.41 -16.94
N ALA A 467 -33.37 13.35 -16.86
CA ALA A 467 -34.70 13.40 -16.27
C ALA A 467 -34.69 13.71 -14.76
N GLU A 468 -33.63 13.30 -14.06
CA GLU A 468 -33.41 13.60 -12.64
C GLU A 468 -32.44 14.77 -12.48
N GLY A 469 -32.68 15.88 -13.18
CA GLY A 469 -31.72 16.99 -13.27
C GLY A 469 -31.38 17.65 -11.93
N GLU A 470 -32.17 17.45 -10.88
CA GLU A 470 -31.84 17.93 -9.54
C GLU A 470 -30.86 16.99 -8.79
N ASP A 471 -30.72 15.71 -9.16
CA ASP A 471 -29.78 14.76 -8.53
C ASP A 471 -28.33 15.18 -8.80
N GLU A 472 -27.48 15.08 -7.78
CA GLU A 472 -26.07 15.48 -7.89
C GLU A 472 -25.33 14.73 -9.00
N ARG A 473 -25.61 13.43 -9.18
CA ARG A 473 -24.96 12.61 -10.19
C ARG A 473 -25.38 13.04 -11.59
N ALA A 474 -26.65 13.41 -11.78
CA ALA A 474 -27.16 13.92 -13.04
C ALA A 474 -26.55 15.29 -13.39
N LEU A 475 -26.47 16.21 -12.41
CA LEU A 475 -25.82 17.51 -12.57
C LEU A 475 -24.33 17.38 -12.94
N ARG A 476 -23.60 16.50 -12.24
CA ARG A 476 -22.19 16.23 -12.55
C ARG A 476 -22.02 15.56 -13.90
N ALA A 477 -22.88 14.61 -14.26
CA ALA A 477 -22.83 13.97 -15.57
C ALA A 477 -23.11 14.97 -16.71
N ALA A 478 -24.04 15.92 -16.51
CA ALA A 478 -24.30 17.01 -17.45
C ALA A 478 -23.09 17.95 -17.61
N GLN A 479 -22.44 18.36 -16.50
CA GLN A 479 -21.21 19.15 -16.52
C GLN A 479 -20.13 18.49 -17.38
N VAL A 480 -19.88 17.20 -17.14
CA VAL A 480 -18.85 16.43 -17.85
C VAL A 480 -19.19 16.31 -19.33
N ALA A 481 -20.46 16.03 -19.66
CA ALA A 481 -20.89 15.95 -21.05
C ALA A 481 -20.64 17.26 -21.81
N LEU A 482 -20.82 18.40 -21.14
CA LEU A 482 -20.57 19.74 -21.66
C LEU A 482 -19.06 20.03 -21.82
N GLU A 483 -18.27 19.83 -20.76
CA GLU A 483 -16.82 20.12 -20.74
C GLU A 483 -16.03 19.26 -21.73
N ASP A 484 -16.35 17.97 -21.76
CA ASP A 484 -15.73 17.04 -22.70
C ASP A 484 -16.27 17.19 -24.11
N LYS A 485 -17.27 18.05 -24.35
CA LYS A 485 -17.95 18.24 -25.64
C LYS A 485 -18.55 16.94 -26.19
N ILE A 486 -19.02 16.07 -25.31
CA ILE A 486 -19.60 14.76 -25.66
C ILE A 486 -21.06 14.93 -26.07
N ALA A 487 -21.79 15.85 -25.43
CA ALA A 487 -23.21 16.08 -25.67
C ALA A 487 -23.63 17.47 -25.19
N VAL A 488 -24.84 17.89 -25.60
CA VAL A 488 -25.51 19.09 -25.09
C VAL A 488 -26.54 18.65 -24.04
N PRO A 489 -26.26 18.82 -22.74
CA PRO A 489 -27.14 18.33 -21.68
C PRO A 489 -28.40 19.19 -21.56
N ILE A 490 -29.52 18.55 -21.21
CA ILE A 490 -30.79 19.19 -20.86
C ILE A 490 -31.19 18.66 -19.49
N LEU A 491 -31.05 19.48 -18.46
CA LEU A 491 -31.42 19.14 -17.09
C LEU A 491 -32.90 19.43 -16.86
N ILE A 492 -33.66 18.41 -16.42
CA ILE A 492 -35.06 18.57 -16.03
C ILE A 492 -35.12 18.79 -14.52
N GLY A 493 -35.57 19.97 -14.09
CA GLY A 493 -35.68 20.34 -12.69
C GLY A 493 -36.13 21.78 -12.51
N ARG A 494 -36.29 22.21 -11.26
CA ARG A 494 -36.66 23.59 -10.92
C ARG A 494 -35.42 24.50 -11.06
N PRO A 495 -35.45 25.57 -11.88
CA PRO A 495 -34.26 26.39 -12.17
C PRO A 495 -33.52 26.91 -10.94
N GLN A 496 -34.24 27.40 -9.92
CA GLN A 496 -33.65 27.91 -8.67
C GLN A 496 -32.94 26.81 -7.87
N VAL A 497 -33.48 25.58 -7.87
CA VAL A 497 -32.86 24.43 -7.19
C VAL A 497 -31.61 23.98 -7.93
N LEU A 498 -31.65 23.96 -9.26
CA LEU A 498 -30.51 23.61 -10.09
C LEU A 498 -29.35 24.60 -9.90
N GLN A 499 -29.63 25.90 -9.89
CA GLN A 499 -28.62 26.93 -9.68
C GLN A 499 -27.98 26.84 -8.28
N ALA A 500 -28.80 26.73 -7.22
CA ALA A 500 -28.29 26.59 -5.86
C ALA A 500 -27.46 25.30 -5.67
N ARG A 501 -27.86 24.19 -6.32
CA ARG A 501 -27.10 22.93 -6.29
C ARG A 501 -25.82 23.02 -7.12
N ALA A 502 -25.85 23.66 -8.28
CA ALA A 502 -24.67 23.90 -9.09
C ALA A 502 -23.62 24.70 -8.29
N GLU A 503 -24.03 25.78 -7.61
CA GLU A 503 -23.16 26.56 -6.73
C GLU A 503 -22.64 25.72 -5.55
N ARG A 504 -23.53 24.98 -4.86
CA ARG A 504 -23.16 24.10 -3.73
C ARG A 504 -22.14 23.02 -4.13
N PHE A 505 -22.24 22.48 -5.34
CA PHE A 505 -21.38 21.42 -5.84
C PHE A 505 -20.18 21.94 -6.65
N GLY A 506 -20.02 23.26 -6.77
CA GLY A 506 -18.94 23.90 -7.52
C GLY A 506 -18.98 23.67 -9.03
N LEU A 507 -20.16 23.45 -9.61
CA LEU A 507 -20.34 23.21 -11.05
C LEU A 507 -20.35 24.53 -11.82
N LYS A 508 -19.78 24.53 -13.03
CA LYS A 508 -19.67 25.73 -13.88
C LYS A 508 -20.83 25.90 -14.86
N LEU A 509 -21.74 24.93 -14.96
CA LEU A 509 -22.91 24.97 -15.83
C LEU A 509 -23.83 26.14 -15.48
N VAL A 510 -24.17 26.95 -16.48
CA VAL A 510 -25.05 28.11 -16.37
C VAL A 510 -26.39 27.80 -17.04
N PRO A 511 -27.48 27.64 -16.26
CA PRO A 511 -28.80 27.37 -16.82
C PRO A 511 -29.22 28.40 -17.88
N GLY A 512 -29.57 27.92 -19.06
CA GLY A 512 -30.03 28.76 -20.18
C GLY A 512 -28.94 29.30 -21.10
N LYS A 513 -27.66 29.01 -20.81
CA LYS A 513 -26.51 29.40 -21.65
C LYS A 513 -25.76 28.18 -22.19
N ASP A 514 -25.46 27.24 -21.30
CA ASP A 514 -24.78 25.96 -21.58
C ASP A 514 -25.82 24.85 -21.80
#